data_AF-A0A1M4V6D2-F1
#
_entry.id   AF-A0A1M4V6D2-F1
#
_cell.length_a   1.000
_cell.length_b   1.000
_cell.length_c   1.000
_cell.angle_alpha   90.00
_cell.angle_beta   90.00
_cell.angle_gamma   90.00
#
_symmetry.space_group_name_H-M   'P 1'
#
loop_
_entity.id
_entity.type
_entity.pdbx_description
1 polymer ?
#
loop_
_entity_poly.entity_id
_entity_poly.type
_entity_poly.pdbx_seq_one_letter_code
_entity_poly.pdbx_strand_id
1 'polypeptide(L)'
;MATENMDYKDKGFLTSDTFMQLAFHYINEELKKIQYIFTKKEQLQEYHRMVINGEMGGWFAFLWDSYISDSSEEQTMIQILQNVKNIIQNKGSYITTAELQSIPTKDEDFKMFYNKPFPTEDLNKIISALIKMLEGTWDLTNYDMYINYYYS
;
A
#
# COMPACT_ATOMS: atom_id res chain seq x y z
N MET A 1 6.86 15.90 1.09
CA MET A 1 5.88 14.84 0.77
C MET A 1 4.63 15.13 1.56
N ALA A 2 3.46 14.99 0.94
CA ALA A 2 2.22 15.08 1.69
C ALA A 2 2.09 13.84 2.58
N THR A 3 1.48 14.03 3.75
CA THR A 3 1.13 12.93 4.65
C THR A 3 -0.35 12.66 4.49
N GLU A 4 -0.69 11.38 4.34
CA GLU A 4 -2.05 10.92 4.09
C GLU A 4 -2.48 9.92 5.16
N ASN A 5 -3.77 9.93 5.48
CA ASN A 5 -4.36 8.98 6.41
C ASN A 5 -4.75 7.69 5.67
N MET A 6 -4.22 6.56 6.14
CA MET A 6 -4.66 5.23 5.76
C MET A 6 -5.55 4.69 6.86
N ASP A 7 -6.85 4.85 6.71
CA ASP A 7 -7.86 4.44 7.68
C ASP A 7 -8.86 3.43 7.13
N TYR A 8 -9.31 2.52 7.98
CA TYR A 8 -10.31 1.52 7.68
C TYR A 8 -11.19 1.36 8.92
N LYS A 9 -12.51 1.58 8.77
CA LYS A 9 -13.47 1.55 9.90
C LYS A 9 -13.03 2.44 11.07
N ASP A 10 -12.69 3.69 10.80
CA ASP A 10 -12.27 4.73 11.76
C ASP A 10 -10.96 4.44 12.51
N LYS A 11 -10.17 3.47 12.06
CA LYS A 11 -8.87 3.09 12.63
C LYS A 11 -7.79 3.22 11.57
N GLY A 12 -6.61 3.74 11.92
CA GLY A 12 -5.62 4.07 10.89
C GLY A 12 -4.29 4.60 11.37
N PHE A 13 -3.49 4.99 10.39
CA PHE A 13 -2.18 5.59 10.57
C PHE A 13 -1.89 6.60 9.45
N LEU A 14 -1.05 7.58 9.76
CA LEU A 14 -0.53 8.56 8.83
C LEU A 14 0.76 8.04 8.20
N THR A 15 0.92 8.20 6.89
CA THR A 15 2.16 7.89 6.16
C THR A 15 2.32 8.84 4.97
N SER A 16 3.49 8.89 4.34
CA SER A 16 3.66 9.66 3.10
C SER A 16 2.89 9.03 1.94
N ASP A 17 2.29 9.91 1.13
CA ASP A 17 1.74 9.63 -0.20
C ASP A 17 2.58 8.63 -1.00
N THR A 18 3.89 8.83 -1.04
CA THR A 18 4.85 8.10 -1.86
C THR A 18 5.08 6.68 -1.34
N PHE A 19 5.07 6.48 -0.01
CA PHE A 19 5.14 5.14 0.58
C PHE A 19 3.85 4.37 0.38
N MET A 20 2.73 5.07 0.47
CA MET A 20 1.42 4.51 0.16
C MET A 20 1.34 4.08 -1.30
N GLN A 21 1.75 4.91 -2.27
CA GLN A 21 1.80 4.53 -3.68
C GLN A 21 2.61 3.24 -3.90
N LEU A 22 3.76 3.10 -3.24
CA LEU A 22 4.57 1.88 -3.31
C LEU A 22 3.83 0.66 -2.72
N ALA A 23 3.16 0.81 -1.58
CA ALA A 23 2.35 -0.26 -0.99
C ALA A 23 1.21 -0.68 -1.95
N PHE A 24 0.48 0.29 -2.50
CA PHE A 24 -0.60 0.05 -3.46
C PHE A 24 -0.09 -0.65 -4.72
N HIS A 25 1.13 -0.33 -5.21
CA HIS A 25 1.73 -1.06 -6.33
C HIS A 25 1.82 -2.56 -6.04
N TYR A 26 2.48 -2.97 -4.96
CA TYR A 26 2.64 -4.39 -4.66
C TYR A 26 1.31 -5.09 -4.38
N ILE A 27 0.40 -4.42 -3.66
CA ILE A 27 -0.94 -4.97 -3.39
C ILE A 27 -1.71 -5.19 -4.69
N ASN A 28 -1.66 -4.23 -5.61
CA ASN A 28 -2.37 -4.32 -6.88
C ASN A 28 -1.79 -5.40 -7.80
N GLU A 29 -0.46 -5.56 -7.85
CA GLU A 29 0.16 -6.64 -8.61
C GLU A 29 -0.28 -8.02 -8.12
N GLU A 30 -0.41 -8.22 -6.81
CA GLU A 30 -0.93 -9.47 -6.25
C GLU A 30 -2.44 -9.63 -6.53
N LEU A 31 -3.23 -8.58 -6.31
CA LEU A 31 -4.69 -8.56 -6.52
C LEU A 31 -5.10 -8.94 -7.95
N LYS A 32 -4.25 -8.66 -8.96
CA LYS A 32 -4.47 -9.05 -10.37
C LYS A 32 -4.68 -10.55 -10.58
N LYS A 33 -4.18 -11.41 -9.69
CA LYS A 33 -4.35 -12.86 -9.84
C LYS A 33 -5.84 -13.23 -9.84
N ILE A 34 -6.23 -14.10 -10.78
CA ILE A 34 -7.63 -14.48 -11.04
C ILE A 34 -8.29 -15.20 -9.85
N GLN A 35 -7.49 -15.80 -8.96
CA GLN A 35 -7.97 -16.58 -7.82
C GLN A 35 -8.65 -15.75 -6.72
N TYR A 36 -8.41 -14.44 -6.69
CA TYR A 36 -8.99 -13.56 -5.66
C TYR A 36 -10.35 -13.05 -6.10
N ILE A 37 -11.36 -13.25 -5.25
CA ILE A 37 -12.76 -12.93 -5.53
C ILE A 37 -13.14 -11.71 -4.70
N PHE A 38 -13.59 -10.65 -5.38
CA PHE A 38 -14.18 -9.45 -4.78
C PHE A 38 -15.36 -9.01 -5.64
N THR A 39 -16.40 -8.49 -5.00
CA THR A 39 -17.60 -7.92 -5.63
C THR A 39 -17.24 -6.71 -6.49
N LYS A 40 -16.32 -5.87 -6.00
CA LYS A 40 -15.88 -4.63 -6.67
C LYS A 40 -14.42 -4.68 -7.11
N LYS A 41 -13.93 -5.85 -7.55
CA LYS A 41 -12.51 -6.08 -7.86
C LYS A 41 -11.95 -5.06 -8.85
N GLU A 42 -12.66 -4.84 -9.96
CA GLU A 42 -12.21 -3.94 -11.02
C GLU A 42 -12.13 -2.49 -10.53
N GLN A 43 -13.11 -2.04 -9.74
CA GLN A 43 -13.11 -0.70 -9.16
C GLN A 43 -11.98 -0.52 -8.14
N LEU A 44 -11.71 -1.55 -7.32
CA LEU A 44 -10.58 -1.54 -6.39
C LEU A 44 -9.24 -1.46 -7.11
N GLN A 45 -9.07 -2.24 -8.18
CA GLN A 45 -7.86 -2.22 -9.02
C GLN A 45 -7.68 -0.87 -9.73
N GLU A 46 -8.77 -0.28 -10.22
CA GLU A 46 -8.74 1.02 -10.86
C GLU A 46 -8.39 2.13 -9.86
N TYR A 47 -8.98 2.09 -8.67
CA TYR A 47 -8.59 3.00 -7.58
C TYR A 47 -7.10 2.85 -7.23
N HIS A 48 -6.60 1.63 -7.07
CA HIS A 48 -5.17 1.39 -6.85
C HIS A 48 -4.33 1.96 -8.00
N ARG A 49 -4.77 1.79 -9.26
CA ARG A 49 -4.10 2.34 -10.44
C ARG A 49 -4.05 3.86 -10.43
N MET A 50 -5.13 4.54 -10.04
CA MET A 50 -5.18 6.00 -9.91
C MET A 50 -4.19 6.49 -8.85
N VAL A 51 -4.16 5.83 -7.68
CA VAL A 51 -3.20 6.09 -6.61
C VAL A 51 -1.76 5.95 -7.11
N ILE A 52 -1.41 4.81 -7.72
CA ILE A 52 -0.07 4.53 -8.24
C ILE A 52 0.39 5.57 -9.26
N ASN A 53 -0.53 6.14 -10.04
CA ASN A 53 -0.24 7.16 -11.05
C ASN A 53 -0.21 8.60 -10.52
N GLY A 54 -0.34 8.80 -9.21
CA GLY A 54 -0.40 10.14 -8.62
C GLY A 54 -1.68 10.92 -8.96
N GLU A 55 -2.70 10.27 -9.53
CA GLU A 55 -3.94 10.92 -9.98
C GLU A 55 -4.82 11.38 -8.80
N MET A 56 -4.46 10.99 -7.58
CA MET A 56 -5.13 11.35 -6.32
C MET A 56 -4.42 12.50 -5.56
N GLY A 57 -3.43 13.16 -6.17
CA GLY A 57 -2.67 14.24 -5.54
C GLY A 57 -3.57 15.39 -5.06
N GLY A 58 -3.48 15.75 -3.78
CA GLY A 58 -4.23 16.85 -3.16
C GLY A 58 -5.63 16.49 -2.63
N TRP A 59 -6.15 15.31 -2.94
CA TRP A 59 -7.38 14.76 -2.34
C TRP A 59 -7.27 13.24 -2.22
N PHE A 60 -6.30 12.79 -1.41
CA PHE A 60 -6.13 11.38 -1.15
C PHE A 60 -7.07 10.93 -0.03
N ALA A 61 -7.83 9.87 -0.29
CA ALA A 61 -8.58 9.15 0.72
C ALA A 61 -8.28 7.67 0.56
N PHE A 62 -8.13 6.94 1.67
CA PHE A 62 -8.02 5.49 1.65
C PHE A 62 -9.41 4.87 1.56
N LEU A 63 -9.76 4.33 0.39
CA LEU A 63 -11.16 4.01 0.05
C LEU A 63 -11.53 2.53 0.20
N TRP A 64 -10.77 1.74 0.97
CA TRP A 64 -11.09 0.32 1.11
C TRP A 64 -12.47 0.06 1.71
N ASP A 65 -12.95 0.90 2.63
CA ASP A 65 -14.33 0.81 3.15
C ASP A 65 -15.41 0.92 2.06
N SER A 66 -15.08 1.52 0.90
CA SER A 66 -16.00 1.63 -0.24
C SER A 66 -15.98 0.40 -1.17
N TYR A 67 -14.92 -0.40 -1.11
CA TYR A 67 -14.65 -1.48 -2.06
C TYR A 67 -14.63 -2.89 -1.46
N ILE A 68 -14.26 -3.02 -0.18
CA ILE A 68 -14.29 -4.27 0.57
C ILE A 68 -15.66 -4.37 1.24
N SER A 69 -16.45 -5.33 0.78
CA SER A 69 -17.89 -5.36 1.02
C SER A 69 -18.28 -6.12 2.28
N ASP A 70 -17.48 -7.13 2.66
CA ASP A 70 -17.80 -8.02 3.77
C ASP A 70 -16.54 -8.70 4.35
N SER A 71 -16.76 -9.46 5.43
CA SER A 71 -15.71 -10.22 6.12
C SER A 71 -14.99 -11.26 5.25
N SER A 72 -15.63 -11.80 4.22
CA SER A 72 -14.97 -12.76 3.31
C SER A 72 -13.97 -12.03 2.41
N GLU A 73 -14.32 -10.84 1.94
CA GLU A 73 -13.40 -9.98 1.18
C GLU A 73 -12.28 -9.43 2.06
N GLU A 74 -12.54 -9.14 3.34
CA GLU A 74 -11.50 -8.79 4.31
C GLU A 74 -10.47 -9.92 4.47
N GLN A 75 -10.92 -11.17 4.63
CA GLN A 75 -10.02 -12.33 4.70
C GLN A 75 -9.23 -12.53 3.40
N THR A 76 -9.86 -12.28 2.25
CA THR A 76 -9.19 -12.33 0.95
C THR A 76 -8.11 -11.25 0.85
N MET A 77 -8.39 -10.04 1.31
CA MET A 77 -7.39 -8.96 1.35
C MET A 77 -6.26 -9.28 2.33
N ILE A 78 -6.56 -9.85 3.51
CA ILE A 78 -5.53 -10.32 4.44
C ILE A 78 -4.61 -11.34 3.76
N GLN A 79 -5.17 -12.30 3.02
CA GLN A 79 -4.38 -13.28 2.27
C GLN A 79 -3.48 -12.61 1.21
N ILE A 80 -4.00 -11.63 0.48
CA ILE A 80 -3.22 -10.83 -0.48
C ILE A 80 -2.07 -10.12 0.24
N LEU A 81 -2.34 -9.44 1.35
CA LEU A 81 -1.33 -8.70 2.10
C LEU A 81 -0.25 -9.62 2.69
N GLN A 82 -0.63 -10.81 3.16
CA GLN A 82 0.33 -11.83 3.60
C GLN A 82 1.24 -12.30 2.46
N ASN A 83 0.69 -12.51 1.27
CA ASN A 83 1.47 -12.87 0.08
C ASN A 83 2.40 -11.73 -0.36
N VAL A 84 1.92 -10.49 -0.34
CA VAL A 84 2.72 -9.28 -0.61
C VAL A 84 3.87 -9.16 0.39
N LYS A 85 3.60 -9.37 1.69
CA LYS A 85 4.64 -9.37 2.73
C LYS A 85 5.72 -10.41 2.43
N ASN A 86 5.33 -11.63 2.05
CA ASN A 86 6.29 -12.67 1.65
C ASN A 86 7.10 -12.26 0.41
N ILE A 87 6.47 -11.67 -0.61
CA ILE A 87 7.15 -11.16 -1.81
C ILE A 87 8.19 -10.11 -1.43
N ILE A 88 7.83 -9.16 -0.57
CA ILE A 88 8.73 -8.09 -0.11
C ILE A 88 9.90 -8.67 0.69
N GLN A 89 9.63 -9.58 1.62
CA GLN A 89 10.68 -10.24 2.43
C GLN A 89 11.66 -11.05 1.57
N ASN A 90 11.18 -11.69 0.51
CA ASN A 90 12.03 -12.46 -0.41
C ASN A 90 12.99 -11.59 -1.24
N LYS A 91 12.81 -10.26 -1.25
CA LYS A 91 13.76 -9.31 -1.88
C LYS A 91 15.02 -9.08 -1.04
N GLY A 92 15.06 -9.57 0.20
CA GLY A 92 16.15 -9.31 1.14
C GLY A 92 15.95 -8.01 1.90
N SER A 93 17.02 -7.33 2.28
CA SER A 93 16.95 -6.11 3.11
C SER A 93 16.44 -4.89 2.35
N TYR A 94 16.56 -4.86 1.02
CA TYR A 94 16.22 -3.69 0.21
C TYR A 94 15.53 -4.08 -1.10
N ILE A 95 14.55 -3.26 -1.50
CA ILE A 95 14.04 -3.19 -2.86
C ILE A 95 15.03 -2.36 -3.67
N THR A 96 15.52 -2.92 -4.77
CA THR A 96 16.56 -2.27 -5.58
C THR A 96 16.04 -1.03 -6.29
N THR A 97 16.92 -0.05 -6.54
CA THR A 97 16.59 1.12 -7.38
C THR A 97 16.08 0.69 -8.75
N ALA A 98 16.67 -0.33 -9.37
CA ALA A 98 16.25 -0.80 -10.69
C ALA A 98 14.79 -1.28 -10.69
N GLU A 99 14.36 -1.98 -9.65
CA GLU A 99 12.97 -2.41 -9.49
C GLU A 99 12.05 -1.20 -9.30
N LEU A 100 12.39 -0.29 -8.38
CA LEU A 100 11.57 0.90 -8.11
C LEU A 100 11.43 1.80 -9.35
N GLN A 101 12.51 1.96 -10.11
CA GLN A 101 12.52 2.71 -11.37
C GLN A 101 11.77 1.98 -12.50
N SER A 102 11.54 0.67 -12.41
CA SER A 102 10.74 -0.08 -13.37
C SER A 102 9.22 0.01 -13.16
N ILE A 103 8.76 0.44 -11.98
CA ILE A 103 7.32 0.54 -11.65
C ILE A 103 6.61 1.50 -12.63
N PRO A 104 5.57 1.08 -13.38
CA PRO A 104 4.88 2.00 -14.28
C PRO A 104 4.05 3.00 -13.47
N THR A 105 4.35 4.29 -13.58
CA THR A 105 3.58 5.39 -12.99
C THR A 105 3.72 6.65 -13.84
N LYS A 106 2.68 7.49 -13.84
CA LYS A 106 2.69 8.85 -14.38
C LYS A 106 3.23 9.89 -13.38
N ASP A 107 3.40 9.51 -12.12
CA ASP A 107 3.92 10.38 -11.08
C ASP A 107 5.45 10.47 -11.19
N GLU A 108 5.94 11.61 -11.69
CA GLU A 108 7.38 11.85 -11.81
C GLU A 108 8.06 12.01 -10.44
N ASP A 109 7.35 12.50 -9.43
CA ASP A 109 7.88 12.69 -8.08
C ASP A 109 8.16 11.33 -7.42
N PHE A 110 7.33 10.32 -7.71
CA PHE A 110 7.59 8.93 -7.30
C PHE A 110 8.97 8.47 -7.79
N LYS A 111 9.30 8.72 -9.07
CA LYS A 111 10.59 8.32 -9.66
C LYS A 111 11.75 9.10 -9.10
N MET A 112 11.56 10.40 -8.89
CA MET A 112 12.57 11.25 -8.28
C MET A 112 12.87 10.80 -6.84
N PHE A 113 11.84 10.43 -6.08
CA PHE A 113 11.98 9.99 -4.69
C PHE A 113 12.65 8.61 -4.58
N TYR A 114 12.21 7.63 -5.39
CA TYR A 114 12.76 6.28 -5.36
C TYR A 114 14.01 6.10 -6.25
N ASN A 115 14.93 7.05 -6.19
CA ASN A 115 16.22 7.00 -6.90
C ASN A 115 17.31 6.20 -6.17
N LYS A 116 16.99 5.65 -4.99
CA LYS A 116 17.86 4.84 -4.13
C LYS A 116 17.12 3.60 -3.63
N PRO A 117 17.83 2.56 -3.15
CA PRO A 117 17.18 1.36 -2.63
C PRO A 117 16.26 1.69 -1.44
N PHE A 118 15.14 0.98 -1.35
CA PHE A 118 14.16 1.18 -0.29
C PHE A 118 14.17 0.00 0.69
N PRO A 119 14.24 0.20 2.02
CA PRO A 119 14.27 -0.91 2.95
C PRO A 119 12.96 -1.69 2.94
N THR A 120 13.07 -3.01 2.83
CA THR A 120 11.89 -3.90 2.82
C THR A 120 11.15 -3.89 4.16
N GLU A 121 11.87 -3.67 5.27
CA GLU A 121 11.29 -3.57 6.60
C GLU A 121 10.24 -2.47 6.69
N ASP A 122 10.51 -1.31 6.10
CA ASP A 122 9.61 -0.17 6.21
C ASP A 122 8.34 -0.33 5.38
N LEU A 123 8.43 -0.96 4.21
CA LEU A 123 7.22 -1.34 3.48
C LEU A 123 6.44 -2.41 4.24
N ASN A 124 7.14 -3.37 4.87
CA ASN A 124 6.52 -4.40 5.69
C ASN A 124 5.80 -3.82 6.92
N LYS A 125 6.21 -2.67 7.47
CA LYS A 125 5.48 -1.97 8.54
C LYS A 125 4.09 -1.54 8.07
N ILE A 126 4.01 -0.90 6.89
CA ILE A 126 2.74 -0.49 6.27
C ILE A 126 1.85 -1.72 6.04
N ILE A 127 2.38 -2.75 5.36
CA ILE A 127 1.60 -3.96 5.05
C ILE A 127 1.11 -4.64 6.34
N SER A 128 1.93 -4.71 7.39
CA SER A 128 1.54 -5.32 8.66
C SER A 128 0.48 -4.51 9.41
N ALA A 129 0.51 -3.17 9.32
CA ALA A 129 -0.53 -2.32 9.89
C ALA A 129 -1.87 -2.53 9.17
N LEU A 130 -1.86 -2.60 7.84
CA LEU A 130 -3.07 -2.89 7.04
C LEU A 130 -3.69 -4.25 7.38
N ILE A 131 -2.87 -5.28 7.59
CA ILE A 131 -3.34 -6.59 8.07
C ILE A 131 -4.05 -6.44 9.43
N LYS A 132 -3.41 -5.78 10.40
CA LYS A 132 -4.01 -5.58 11.72
C LYS A 132 -5.32 -4.77 11.67
N MET A 133 -5.41 -3.81 10.77
CA MET A 133 -6.63 -3.02 10.56
C MET A 133 -7.78 -3.89 10.05
N LEU A 134 -7.52 -4.77 9.06
CA LEU A 134 -8.51 -5.73 8.57
C LEU A 134 -8.87 -6.79 9.61
N GLU A 135 -7.91 -7.22 10.43
CA GLU A 135 -8.15 -8.17 11.54
C GLU A 135 -8.88 -7.53 12.72
N GLY A 136 -9.05 -6.20 12.75
CA GLY A 136 -9.63 -5.46 13.87
C GLY A 136 -8.74 -5.43 15.12
N THR A 137 -7.45 -5.73 14.98
CA THR A 137 -6.46 -5.71 16.08
C THR A 137 -5.65 -4.41 16.13
N TRP A 138 -5.87 -3.50 15.17
CA TRP A 138 -5.34 -2.14 15.20
C TRP A 138 -6.23 -1.21 16.03
N ASP A 139 -5.67 -0.65 17.09
CA ASP A 139 -6.42 0.17 18.06
C ASP A 139 -6.21 1.68 17.89
N LEU A 140 -5.19 2.09 17.13
CA LEU A 140 -4.82 3.48 16.90
C LEU A 140 -5.66 4.14 15.79
N THR A 141 -5.92 5.44 15.92
CA THR A 141 -6.74 6.20 14.96
C THR A 141 -5.92 7.13 14.07
N ASN A 142 -4.85 7.72 14.59
CA ASN A 142 -4.02 8.71 13.88
C ASN A 142 -2.52 8.49 14.21
N TYR A 143 -2.07 7.23 14.20
CA TYR A 143 -0.68 6.93 14.50
C TYR A 143 0.25 7.47 13.40
N ASP A 144 1.20 8.32 13.73
CA ASP A 144 2.23 8.75 12.78
C ASP A 144 3.23 7.61 12.54
N MET A 145 3.13 6.96 11.38
CA MET A 145 4.03 5.86 11.04
C MET A 145 5.38 6.42 10.63
N TYR A 146 6.31 6.43 11.58
CA TYR A 146 7.68 6.80 11.31
C TYR A 146 8.35 5.84 10.32
N ILE A 147 8.67 6.37 9.15
CA ILE A 147 9.46 5.75 8.09
C ILE A 147 10.59 6.72 7.78
N ASN A 148 11.85 6.29 7.91
CA ASN A 148 13.01 7.14 7.72
C ASN A 148 13.23 7.53 6.25
N TYR A 149 12.70 8.68 5.85
CA TYR A 149 12.85 9.27 4.51
C TYR A 149 14.30 9.39 3.99
N TYR A 150 15.29 9.39 4.87
CA TYR A 150 16.70 9.63 4.57
C TYR A 150 17.55 8.37 4.55
N TYR A 151 16.97 7.18 4.30
CA TYR A 151 17.75 5.95 4.09
C TYR A 151 18.98 6.24 3.23
N SER A 152 20.17 5.97 3.79
CA SER A 152 21.48 6.32 3.24
C SER A 152 21.91 5.37 2.14
#